data_AF-I7D115-F1
#
_entry.id   AF-I7D115-F1
#
_cell.length_a   1.000
_cell.length_b   1.000
_cell.length_c   1.000
_cell.angle_alpha   90.00
_cell.angle_beta   90.00
_cell.angle_gamma   90.00
#
_symmetry.space_group_name_H-M   'P 1'
#
loop_
_entity.id
_entity.type
_entity.pdbx_description
1 polymer ?
#
loop_
_entity_poly.entity_id
_entity_poly.type
_entity_poly.pdbx_seq_one_letter_code
_entity_poly.pdbx_strand_id
1 'polypeptide(L)'
;MSSLINAISWVLTLSLSLLFLSFYMCILKGEIWGWTLFYASVSSLAFGSAYYHLKPDDNRIVWDTLPILIAYSSLFSSFLVERAGERVGLSCLVLLLFISVFSVAYARVFNDLRLCLTFQLIPCLVIPVMTVLLPPKYTHSRFWLLATAAHAVSKIEGLADSKIYNFNGYTISGHSLGHLCSALAMVLLTVMLLYRSIRFPR
;
A
#
# COMPACT_ATOMS: atom_id res chain seq x y z
N MET A 1 8.01 14.73 -18.68
CA MET A 1 7.84 15.06 -17.24
C MET A 1 7.15 13.95 -16.47
N SER A 2 6.08 13.32 -16.99
CA SER A 2 5.40 12.19 -16.33
C SER A 2 6.29 10.99 -16.00
N SER A 3 7.20 10.58 -16.91
CA SER A 3 8.15 9.49 -16.67
C SER A 3 9.16 9.76 -15.55
N LEU A 4 9.59 11.03 -15.41
CA LEU A 4 10.50 11.46 -14.35
C LEU A 4 9.80 11.46 -12.99
N ILE A 5 8.54 11.91 -12.92
CA ILE A 5 7.74 11.88 -11.69
C ILE A 5 7.55 10.45 -11.21
N ASN A 6 7.23 9.53 -12.12
CA ASN A 6 7.08 8.12 -11.78
C ASN A 6 8.41 7.54 -11.25
N ALA A 7 9.54 7.84 -11.90
CA ALA A 7 10.86 7.39 -11.44
C ALA A 7 11.21 7.94 -10.05
N ILE A 8 10.92 9.22 -9.78
CA ILE A 8 11.12 9.85 -8.47
C ILE A 8 10.27 9.16 -7.41
N SER A 9 8.98 8.90 -7.69
CA SER A 9 8.10 8.18 -6.77
C SER A 9 8.64 6.79 -6.42
N TRP A 10 9.13 6.04 -7.40
CA TRP A 10 9.71 4.71 -7.17
C TRP A 10 10.99 4.78 -6.33
N VAL A 11 11.89 5.70 -6.64
CA VAL A 11 13.12 5.91 -5.86
C VAL A 11 12.79 6.30 -4.42
N LEU A 12 11.81 7.17 -4.22
CA LEU A 12 11.35 7.59 -2.91
C LEU A 12 10.82 6.38 -2.12
N THR A 13 9.92 5.58 -2.72
CA THR A 13 9.38 4.37 -2.07
C THR A 13 10.47 3.37 -1.70
N LEU A 14 11.46 3.14 -2.57
CA LEU A 14 12.57 2.23 -2.30
C LEU A 14 13.47 2.75 -1.15
N SER A 15 13.77 4.04 -1.16
CA SER A 15 14.57 4.67 -0.09
C SER A 15 13.88 4.60 1.28
N LEU A 16 12.56 4.77 1.32
CA LEU A 16 11.76 4.65 2.54
C LEU A 16 11.71 3.20 3.05
N SER A 17 11.63 2.22 2.14
CA SER A 17 11.72 0.79 2.49
C SER A 17 13.06 0.43 3.12
N LEU A 18 14.15 0.95 2.58
CA LEU A 18 15.50 0.75 3.12
C LEU A 18 15.70 1.48 4.47
N LEU A 19 15.14 2.69 4.59
CA LEU A 19 15.14 3.42 5.86
C LEU A 19 14.38 2.65 6.94
N PHE A 20 13.22 2.06 6.62
CA PHE A 20 12.47 1.22 7.55
C PHE A 20 13.27 0.00 8.03
N LEU A 21 14.01 -0.65 7.12
CA LEU A 21 14.94 -1.75 7.44
C LEU A 21 16.02 -1.34 8.46
N SER A 22 16.25 -0.04 8.65
CA SER A 22 17.22 0.47 9.63
C SER A 22 16.61 0.74 11.02
N PHE A 23 15.27 0.77 11.14
CA PHE A 23 14.56 1.16 12.37
C PHE A 23 13.85 0.00 13.10
N TYR A 24 14.38 -1.22 13.01
CA TYR A 24 13.85 -2.43 13.68
C TYR A 24 13.58 -2.31 15.20
N MET A 25 14.13 -1.29 15.87
CA MET A 25 14.22 -1.22 17.33
C MET A 25 12.94 -0.79 18.07
N CYS A 26 11.89 -0.32 17.38
CA CYS A 26 10.66 0.21 18.03
C CYS A 26 9.37 -0.58 17.74
N ILE A 27 9.47 -1.79 17.19
CA ILE A 27 8.31 -2.54 16.68
C ILE A 27 8.12 -3.82 17.51
N LEU A 28 6.89 -4.11 17.95
CA LEU A 28 6.58 -5.36 18.64
C LEU A 28 6.85 -6.56 17.71
N LYS A 29 7.29 -7.72 18.26
CA LYS A 29 7.67 -8.90 17.46
C LYS A 29 6.65 -9.28 16.36
N GLY A 30 5.35 -9.26 16.66
CA GLY A 30 4.30 -9.57 15.67
C GLY A 30 4.07 -8.51 14.60
N GLU A 31 4.41 -7.26 14.87
CA GLU A 31 4.25 -6.16 13.90
C GLU A 31 5.38 -6.17 12.86
N ILE A 32 6.54 -6.75 13.19
CA ILE A 32 7.72 -6.79 12.31
C ILE A 32 7.39 -7.49 10.99
N TRP A 33 6.67 -8.62 11.03
CA TRP A 33 6.38 -9.40 9.83
C TRP A 33 5.49 -8.65 8.84
N GLY A 34 4.44 -8.00 9.35
CA GLY A 34 3.54 -7.20 8.52
C GLY A 34 4.27 -6.03 7.87
N TRP A 35 5.02 -5.24 8.64
CA TRP A 35 5.74 -4.11 8.06
C TRP A 35 6.88 -4.52 7.14
N THR A 36 7.64 -5.57 7.47
CA THR A 36 8.70 -6.09 6.59
C THR A 36 8.13 -6.51 5.25
N LEU A 37 7.03 -7.27 5.24
CA LEU A 37 6.37 -7.69 3.99
C LEU A 37 5.79 -6.51 3.23
N PHE A 38 5.26 -5.49 3.92
CA PHE A 38 4.76 -4.27 3.27
C PHE A 38 5.87 -3.54 2.51
N TYR A 39 6.98 -3.22 3.16
CA TYR A 39 8.09 -2.52 2.49
C TYR A 39 8.81 -3.39 1.46
N ALA A 40 8.95 -4.70 1.71
CA ALA A 40 9.49 -5.63 0.72
C ALA A 40 8.62 -5.67 -0.54
N SER A 41 7.30 -5.78 -0.39
CA SER A 41 6.36 -5.84 -1.51
C SER A 41 6.26 -4.51 -2.28
N VAL A 42 6.30 -3.36 -1.60
CA VAL A 42 6.39 -2.05 -2.27
C VAL A 42 7.68 -1.91 -3.07
N SER A 43 8.79 -2.43 -2.54
CA SER A 43 10.08 -2.45 -3.26
C SER A 43 9.98 -3.36 -4.49
N SER A 44 9.44 -4.57 -4.33
CA SER A 44 9.19 -5.51 -5.44
C SER A 44 8.23 -4.93 -6.48
N LEU A 45 7.25 -4.14 -6.06
CA LEU A 45 6.31 -3.46 -6.95
C LEU A 45 7.03 -2.48 -7.89
N ALA A 46 8.02 -1.74 -7.40
CA ALA A 46 8.81 -0.84 -8.25
C ALA A 46 9.48 -1.58 -9.42
N PHE A 47 10.09 -2.73 -9.11
CA PHE A 47 10.72 -3.59 -10.12
C PHE A 47 9.69 -4.28 -11.03
N GLY A 48 8.60 -4.77 -10.45
CA GLY A 48 7.51 -5.44 -11.16
C GLY A 48 6.82 -4.52 -12.17
N SER A 49 6.54 -3.29 -11.74
CA SER A 49 5.93 -2.26 -12.59
C SER A 49 6.86 -1.85 -13.73
N ALA A 50 8.15 -1.64 -13.45
CA ALA A 50 9.14 -1.38 -14.49
C ALA A 50 9.22 -2.55 -15.49
N TYR A 51 9.22 -3.80 -15.00
CA TYR A 51 9.28 -5.00 -15.83
C TYR A 51 8.05 -5.16 -16.74
N TYR A 52 6.86 -4.83 -16.24
CA TYR A 52 5.62 -4.81 -17.03
C TYR A 52 5.65 -3.72 -18.10
N HIS A 53 6.06 -2.50 -17.74
CA HIS A 53 6.08 -1.37 -18.68
C HIS A 53 7.16 -1.48 -19.77
N LEU A 54 8.21 -2.27 -19.56
CA LEU A 54 9.20 -2.56 -20.61
C LEU A 54 8.59 -3.31 -21.80
N LYS A 55 7.64 -4.22 -21.54
CA LYS A 55 6.91 -4.97 -22.56
C LYS A 55 5.59 -5.44 -21.97
N PRO A 56 4.48 -4.71 -22.16
CA PRO A 56 3.20 -5.11 -21.60
C PRO A 56 2.76 -6.48 -22.16
N ASP A 57 2.60 -7.47 -21.29
CA ASP A 57 2.01 -8.78 -21.61
C ASP A 57 1.30 -9.39 -20.38
N ASP A 58 0.43 -10.37 -20.62
CA ASP A 58 -0.37 -11.03 -19.57
C ASP A 58 0.48 -11.85 -18.57
N ASN A 59 1.70 -12.22 -18.95
CA ASN A 59 2.61 -12.92 -18.03
C ASN A 59 3.30 -11.94 -17.09
N ARG A 60 3.54 -10.71 -17.54
CA ARG A 60 4.27 -9.66 -16.82
C ARG A 60 3.39 -8.91 -15.83
N ILE A 61 2.09 -8.80 -16.11
CA ILE A 61 1.14 -8.13 -15.21
C ILE A 61 1.06 -8.80 -13.83
N VAL A 62 1.38 -10.10 -13.75
CA VAL A 62 1.50 -10.85 -12.48
C VAL A 62 2.53 -10.21 -11.55
N TRP A 63 3.66 -9.79 -12.11
CA TRP A 63 4.78 -9.24 -11.37
C TRP A 63 4.51 -7.82 -10.88
N ASP A 64 3.53 -7.12 -11.45
CA ASP A 64 3.01 -5.86 -10.93
C ASP A 64 1.88 -6.10 -9.90
N THR A 65 0.95 -7.00 -10.22
CA THR A 65 -0.26 -7.23 -9.42
C THR A 65 0.02 -7.95 -8.09
N LEU A 66 0.85 -8.99 -8.10
CA LEU A 66 1.11 -9.79 -6.89
C LEU A 66 1.77 -8.97 -5.77
N PRO A 67 2.83 -8.18 -6.02
CA PRO A 67 3.38 -7.29 -5.01
C PRO A 67 2.36 -6.30 -4.44
N ILE A 68 1.46 -5.76 -5.27
CA ILE A 68 0.38 -4.88 -4.80
C ILE A 68 -0.50 -5.60 -3.77
N LEU A 69 -0.99 -6.80 -4.09
CA LEU A 69 -1.89 -7.54 -3.18
C LEU A 69 -1.19 -7.93 -1.87
N ILE A 70 0.11 -8.27 -1.93
CA ILE A 70 0.91 -8.53 -0.72
C ILE A 70 1.06 -7.26 0.12
N ALA A 71 1.26 -6.09 -0.51
CA ALA A 71 1.33 -4.81 0.20
C ALA A 71 0.02 -4.50 0.93
N TYR A 72 -1.14 -4.66 0.28
CA TYR A 72 -2.43 -4.47 0.96
C TYR A 72 -2.68 -5.46 2.09
N SER A 73 -2.35 -6.74 1.87
CA SER A 73 -2.49 -7.80 2.88
C SER A 73 -1.69 -7.49 4.13
N SER A 74 -0.42 -7.13 3.92
CA SER A 74 0.53 -6.84 5.00
C SER A 74 0.18 -5.55 5.73
N LEU A 75 -0.23 -4.51 5.01
CA LEU A 75 -0.70 -3.25 5.61
C LEU A 75 -1.94 -3.45 6.47
N PHE A 76 -2.95 -4.16 5.97
CA PHE A 76 -4.18 -4.43 6.70
C PHE A 76 -3.94 -5.32 7.92
N SER A 77 -3.09 -6.34 7.79
CA SER A 77 -2.64 -7.14 8.92
C SER A 77 -1.94 -6.29 9.99
N SER A 78 -0.99 -5.44 9.61
CA SER A 78 -0.28 -4.56 10.55
C SER A 78 -1.24 -3.65 11.32
N PHE A 79 -2.26 -3.13 10.63
CA PHE A 79 -3.34 -2.38 11.25
C PHE A 79 -4.12 -3.24 12.27
N LEU A 80 -4.46 -4.49 11.93
CA LEU A 80 -5.14 -5.40 12.86
C LEU A 80 -4.27 -5.81 14.05
N VAL A 81 -2.95 -5.97 13.88
CA VAL A 81 -2.06 -6.20 15.03
C VAL A 81 -2.14 -5.04 16.02
N GLU A 82 -2.18 -3.81 15.52
CA GLU A 82 -2.32 -2.59 16.35
C GLU A 82 -3.68 -2.51 17.07
N ARG A 83 -4.78 -2.91 16.39
CA ARG A 83 -6.15 -2.69 16.89
C ARG A 83 -6.81 -3.88 17.59
N ALA A 84 -6.51 -5.09 17.14
CA ALA A 84 -7.14 -6.34 17.57
C ALA A 84 -6.14 -7.35 18.17
N GLY A 85 -4.84 -7.02 18.18
CA GLY A 85 -3.79 -7.81 18.80
C GLY A 85 -3.05 -8.73 17.85
N GLU A 86 -1.89 -9.21 18.32
CA GLU A 86 -0.89 -9.94 17.53
C GLU A 86 -1.44 -11.22 16.88
N ARG A 87 -2.17 -12.05 17.64
CA ARG A 87 -2.71 -13.30 17.11
C ARG A 87 -3.69 -13.05 15.95
N VAL A 88 -4.62 -12.12 16.12
CA VAL A 88 -5.63 -11.79 15.10
C VAL A 88 -4.97 -11.23 13.85
N GLY A 89 -4.05 -10.28 14.01
CA GLY A 89 -3.33 -9.69 12.88
C GLY A 89 -2.48 -10.70 12.12
N LEU A 90 -1.67 -11.52 12.79
CA LEU A 90 -0.83 -12.52 12.12
C LEU A 90 -1.65 -13.64 11.44
N SER A 91 -2.74 -14.10 12.06
CA SER A 91 -3.65 -15.04 11.39
C SER A 91 -4.28 -14.41 10.14
N CYS A 92 -4.65 -13.13 10.21
CA CYS A 92 -5.17 -12.39 9.07
C CYS A 92 -4.11 -12.23 7.97
N LEU A 93 -2.84 -11.98 8.31
CA LEU A 93 -1.72 -11.91 7.37
C LEU A 93 -1.65 -13.18 6.53
N VAL A 94 -1.56 -14.34 7.18
CA VAL A 94 -1.42 -15.64 6.51
C VAL A 94 -2.60 -15.87 5.57
N LEU A 95 -3.83 -15.65 6.06
CA LEU A 95 -5.04 -15.83 5.26
C LEU A 95 -5.07 -14.92 4.02
N LEU A 96 -4.75 -13.63 4.20
CA LEU A 96 -4.77 -12.66 3.10
C LEU A 96 -3.67 -12.90 2.07
N LEU A 97 -2.50 -13.43 2.47
CA LEU A 97 -1.46 -13.84 1.55
C LEU A 97 -1.92 -15.03 0.68
N PHE A 98 -2.58 -16.03 1.27
CA PHE A 98 -3.18 -17.12 0.50
C PHE A 98 -4.22 -16.60 -0.49
N ILE A 99 -5.13 -15.71 -0.05
CA ILE A 99 -6.13 -15.08 -0.92
C ILE A 99 -5.47 -14.26 -2.03
N SER A 100 -4.35 -13.58 -1.74
CA SER A 100 -3.60 -12.80 -2.73
C SER A 100 -3.05 -13.67 -3.86
N VAL A 101 -2.37 -14.77 -3.50
CA VAL A 101 -1.83 -15.72 -4.49
C VAL A 101 -2.97 -16.37 -5.27
N PHE A 102 -4.05 -16.76 -4.60
CA PHE A 102 -5.23 -17.34 -5.23
C PHE A 102 -5.88 -16.37 -6.22
N SER A 103 -6.04 -15.10 -5.84
CA SER A 103 -6.67 -14.07 -6.69
C SER A 103 -5.86 -13.84 -7.97
N VAL A 104 -4.53 -13.81 -7.85
CA VAL A 104 -3.64 -13.68 -9.01
C VAL A 104 -3.70 -14.92 -9.89
N ALA A 105 -3.67 -16.12 -9.31
CA ALA A 105 -3.81 -17.37 -10.07
C ALA A 105 -5.15 -17.43 -10.81
N TYR A 106 -6.24 -17.03 -10.15
CA TYR A 106 -7.56 -16.93 -10.75
C TYR A 106 -7.56 -15.94 -11.92
N ALA A 107 -7.01 -14.73 -11.72
CA ALA A 107 -6.90 -13.74 -12.78
C ALA A 107 -6.10 -14.25 -13.97
N ARG A 108 -5.12 -15.12 -13.76
CA ARG A 108 -4.32 -15.73 -14.84
C ARG A 108 -5.02 -16.84 -15.60
N VAL A 109 -5.84 -17.64 -14.92
CA VAL A 109 -6.59 -18.73 -15.57
C VAL A 109 -7.82 -18.19 -16.31
N PHE A 110 -8.53 -17.26 -15.70
CA PHE A 110 -9.83 -16.78 -16.19
C PHE A 110 -9.76 -15.41 -16.87
N ASN A 111 -8.59 -14.78 -16.93
CA ASN A 111 -8.39 -13.42 -17.46
C ASN A 111 -9.33 -12.38 -16.82
N ASP A 112 -9.66 -12.56 -15.54
CA ASP A 112 -10.55 -11.69 -14.78
C ASP A 112 -9.85 -11.09 -13.55
N LEU A 113 -9.59 -9.78 -13.62
CA LEU A 113 -8.93 -9.00 -12.56
C LEU A 113 -9.89 -8.53 -11.45
N ARG A 114 -11.21 -8.78 -11.56
CA ARG A 114 -12.21 -8.27 -10.61
C ARG A 114 -11.93 -8.70 -9.18
N LEU A 115 -11.48 -9.94 -8.96
CA LEU A 115 -11.09 -10.41 -7.62
C LEU A 115 -9.92 -9.61 -7.05
N CYS A 116 -8.88 -9.39 -7.86
CA CYS A 116 -7.73 -8.57 -7.47
C CYS A 116 -8.14 -7.13 -7.14
N LEU A 117 -9.01 -6.52 -7.95
CA LEU A 117 -9.48 -5.14 -7.72
C LEU A 117 -10.34 -5.04 -6.46
N THR A 118 -11.25 -6.00 -6.25
CA THR A 118 -12.10 -6.06 -5.06
C THR A 118 -11.25 -6.21 -3.80
N PHE A 119 -10.23 -7.07 -3.86
CA PHE A 119 -9.28 -7.25 -2.77
C PHE A 119 -8.59 -5.93 -2.38
N GLN A 120 -8.17 -5.12 -3.36
CA GLN A 120 -7.54 -3.82 -3.10
C GLN A 120 -8.51 -2.79 -2.48
N LEU A 121 -9.79 -2.86 -2.85
CA LEU A 121 -10.81 -1.92 -2.35
C LEU A 121 -11.13 -2.14 -0.87
N ILE A 122 -11.10 -3.40 -0.40
CA ILE A 122 -11.50 -3.76 0.97
C ILE A 122 -10.67 -3.00 2.03
N PRO A 123 -9.33 -3.05 2.05
CA PRO A 123 -8.54 -2.29 3.03
C PRO A 123 -8.77 -0.78 2.97
N CYS A 124 -9.02 -0.22 1.79
CA CYS A 124 -9.29 1.21 1.62
C CYS A 124 -10.57 1.66 2.34
N LEU A 125 -11.55 0.77 2.50
CA LEU A 125 -12.81 1.06 3.21
C LEU A 125 -12.74 0.64 4.68
N VAL A 126 -12.19 -0.54 4.94
CA VAL A 126 -12.22 -1.15 6.27
C VAL A 126 -11.26 -0.45 7.22
N ILE A 127 -10.08 -0.01 6.77
CA ILE A 127 -9.12 0.70 7.64
C ILE A 127 -9.76 1.98 8.21
N PRO A 128 -10.34 2.91 7.41
CA PRO A 128 -10.99 4.10 7.96
C PRO A 128 -12.11 3.77 8.96
N VAL A 129 -12.99 2.83 8.61
CA VAL A 129 -14.10 2.43 9.50
C VAL A 129 -13.57 1.90 10.83
N MET A 130 -12.63 0.95 10.79
CA MET A 130 -12.06 0.36 11.99
C MET A 130 -11.18 1.34 12.77
N THR A 131 -10.55 2.32 12.11
CA THR A 131 -9.74 3.34 12.81
C THR A 131 -10.60 4.21 13.73
N VAL A 132 -11.86 4.45 13.35
CA VAL A 132 -12.86 5.20 14.13
C VAL A 132 -13.49 4.32 15.21
N LEU A 133 -13.80 3.06 14.89
CA LEU A 133 -14.52 2.15 15.79
C LEU A 133 -13.64 1.54 16.89
N LEU A 134 -12.36 1.28 16.62
CA LEU A 134 -11.46 0.59 17.55
C LEU A 134 -10.52 1.56 18.26
N PRO A 135 -10.26 1.42 19.57
CA PRO A 135 -9.31 2.27 20.26
C PRO A 135 -7.88 2.04 19.73
N PRO A 136 -7.07 3.10 19.53
CA PRO A 136 -5.70 2.94 19.06
C PRO A 136 -4.76 2.58 20.22
N LYS A 137 -3.89 1.59 20.00
CA LYS A 137 -2.81 1.21 20.93
C LYS A 137 -1.66 2.24 20.94
N TYR A 138 -1.40 2.88 19.80
CA TYR A 138 -0.31 3.84 19.64
C TYR A 138 -0.81 5.29 19.48
N THR A 139 0.08 6.26 19.74
CA THR A 139 -0.11 7.65 19.32
C THR A 139 -0.10 7.79 17.80
N HIS A 140 -0.47 8.95 17.27
CA HIS A 140 -0.45 9.24 15.83
C HIS A 140 -1.36 8.35 14.96
N SER A 141 -2.33 7.65 15.53
CA SER A 141 -3.24 6.78 14.77
C SER A 141 -4.12 7.51 13.72
N ARG A 142 -4.19 8.84 13.76
CA ARG A 142 -4.80 9.67 12.69
C ARG A 142 -4.08 9.52 11.34
N PHE A 143 -2.81 9.13 11.34
CA PHE A 143 -2.04 8.93 10.11
C PHE A 143 -2.60 7.77 9.27
N TRP A 144 -3.25 6.78 9.88
CA TRP A 144 -3.98 5.74 9.12
C TRP A 144 -5.07 6.37 8.23
N LEU A 145 -5.86 7.31 8.77
CA LEU A 145 -6.88 8.02 8.00
C LEU A 145 -6.28 8.90 6.89
N LEU A 146 -5.21 9.64 7.21
CA LEU A 146 -4.53 10.50 6.23
C LEU A 146 -3.89 9.67 5.10
N ALA A 147 -3.24 8.56 5.43
CA ALA A 147 -2.66 7.66 4.44
C ALA A 147 -3.73 7.01 3.56
N THR A 148 -4.84 6.53 4.15
CA THR A 148 -5.94 5.99 3.36
C THR A 148 -6.59 7.05 2.47
N ALA A 149 -6.76 8.29 2.95
CA ALA A 149 -7.29 9.38 2.13
C ALA A 149 -6.38 9.71 0.94
N ALA A 150 -5.07 9.86 1.18
CA ALA A 150 -4.08 10.09 0.12
C ALA A 150 -4.10 8.96 -0.92
N HIS A 151 -4.17 7.71 -0.46
CA HIS A 151 -4.24 6.54 -1.33
C HIS A 151 -5.59 6.38 -2.07
N ALA A 152 -6.71 6.78 -1.45
CA ALA A 152 -8.00 6.77 -2.12
C ALA A 152 -8.04 7.78 -3.26
N VAL A 153 -7.44 8.97 -3.06
CA VAL A 153 -7.27 9.96 -4.13
C VAL A 153 -6.48 9.38 -5.29
N SER A 154 -5.38 8.66 -5.03
CA SER A 154 -4.57 8.06 -6.11
C SER A 154 -5.35 7.09 -7.00
N LYS A 155 -6.33 6.37 -6.44
CA LYS A 155 -7.17 5.43 -7.19
C LYS A 155 -8.25 6.12 -8.03
N ILE A 156 -8.74 7.29 -7.61
CA ILE A 156 -9.80 8.04 -8.31
C ILE A 156 -9.21 8.82 -9.50
N GLU A 157 -7.97 9.30 -9.37
CA GLU A 157 -7.26 10.10 -10.38
C GLU A 157 -7.16 9.41 -11.75
N GLY A 158 -7.09 8.08 -11.79
CA GLY A 158 -7.09 7.31 -13.05
C GLY A 158 -8.39 7.39 -13.86
N LEU A 159 -9.53 7.72 -13.22
CA LEU A 159 -10.83 7.88 -13.90
C LEU A 159 -11.00 9.25 -14.56
N ALA A 160 -10.20 10.25 -14.14
CA ALA A 160 -10.28 11.63 -14.59
C ALA A 160 -9.06 12.07 -15.41
N ASP A 161 -8.19 11.13 -15.81
CA ASP A 161 -6.85 11.37 -16.37
C ASP A 161 -6.86 12.39 -17.53
N SER A 162 -7.80 12.26 -18.47
CA SER A 162 -7.92 13.20 -19.60
C SER A 162 -8.38 14.62 -19.18
N LYS A 163 -9.22 14.74 -18.15
CA LYS A 163 -9.68 16.05 -17.65
C LYS A 163 -8.59 16.78 -16.86
N ILE A 164 -7.85 16.05 -16.02
CA ILE A 164 -6.75 16.60 -15.22
C ILE A 164 -5.59 17.03 -16.13
N TYR A 165 -5.26 16.22 -17.13
CA TYR A 165 -4.18 16.53 -18.08
C TYR A 165 -4.44 17.80 -18.88
N ASN A 166 -5.69 18.03 -19.30
CA ASN A 166 -6.10 19.26 -20.00
C ASN A 166 -6.18 20.48 -19.07
N PHE A 167 -6.62 20.31 -17.81
CA PHE A 167 -6.76 21.43 -16.87
C PHE A 167 -5.41 22.02 -16.43
N ASN A 168 -4.38 21.17 -16.31
CA ASN A 168 -3.05 21.57 -15.83
C ASN A 168 -2.07 21.97 -16.96
N GLY A 169 -2.57 22.21 -18.16
CA GLY A 169 -1.74 22.61 -19.31
C GLY A 169 -0.73 21.55 -19.75
N TYR A 170 -1.10 20.26 -19.71
CA TYR A 170 -0.28 19.12 -20.18
C TYR A 170 1.00 18.83 -19.36
N THR A 171 1.14 19.42 -18.16
CA THR A 171 2.35 19.28 -17.33
C THR A 171 2.36 18.02 -16.45
N ILE A 172 1.22 17.64 -15.86
CA ILE A 172 1.07 16.47 -14.98
C ILE A 172 -0.15 15.65 -15.41
N SER A 173 0.04 14.35 -15.66
CA SER A 173 -1.08 13.42 -15.89
C SER A 173 -1.67 12.95 -14.56
N GLY A 174 -2.96 12.60 -14.55
CA GLY A 174 -3.61 12.00 -13.38
C GLY A 174 -2.91 10.71 -12.95
N HIS A 175 -2.36 9.96 -13.90
CA HIS A 175 -1.51 8.80 -13.61
C HIS A 175 -0.27 9.15 -12.76
N SER A 176 0.47 10.23 -13.08
CA SER A 176 1.64 10.65 -12.30
C SER A 176 1.24 11.23 -10.94
N LEU A 177 0.10 11.91 -10.85
CA LEU A 177 -0.44 12.39 -9.58
C LEU A 177 -0.85 11.22 -8.66
N GLY A 178 -1.39 10.14 -9.22
CA GLY A 178 -1.67 8.90 -8.49
C GLY A 178 -0.41 8.27 -7.86
N HIS A 179 0.71 8.22 -8.58
CA HIS A 179 1.99 7.75 -8.02
C HIS A 179 2.47 8.63 -6.86
N LEU A 180 2.34 9.95 -7.00
CA LEU A 180 2.71 10.90 -5.94
C LEU A 180 1.85 10.74 -4.69
N CYS A 181 0.53 10.61 -4.84
CA CYS A 181 -0.39 10.38 -3.74
C CYS A 181 -0.14 9.04 -3.03
N SER A 182 0.20 7.98 -3.78
CA SER A 182 0.57 6.68 -3.22
C SER A 182 1.90 6.75 -2.45
N ALA A 183 2.88 7.50 -2.96
CA ALA A 183 4.13 7.77 -2.27
C ALA A 183 3.92 8.64 -1.00
N LEU A 184 2.99 9.59 -1.03
CA LEU A 184 2.61 10.37 0.15
C LEU A 184 1.99 9.48 1.24
N ALA A 185 1.10 8.55 0.87
CA ALA A 185 0.52 7.59 1.82
C ALA A 185 1.62 6.76 2.51
N MET A 186 2.61 6.29 1.74
CA MET A 186 3.81 5.63 2.27
C MET A 186 4.57 6.51 3.27
N VAL A 187 4.89 7.75 2.90
CA VAL A 187 5.61 8.70 3.77
C VAL A 187 4.86 8.92 5.09
N LEU A 188 3.54 9.11 5.03
CA LEU A 188 2.70 9.29 6.21
C LEU A 188 2.79 8.06 7.14
N LEU A 189 2.74 6.84 6.60
CA LEU A 189 2.89 5.62 7.40
C LEU A 189 4.30 5.50 7.98
N THR A 190 5.36 5.83 7.24
CA THR A 190 6.73 5.81 7.76
C THR A 190 6.91 6.83 8.90
N VAL A 191 6.42 8.06 8.73
CA VAL A 191 6.44 9.09 9.79
C VAL A 191 5.67 8.61 11.01
N MET A 192 4.49 8.01 10.83
CA MET A 192 3.73 7.40 11.92
C MET A 192 4.57 6.36 12.67
N LEU A 193 5.27 5.47 11.96
CA LEU A 193 6.11 4.43 12.58
C LEU A 193 7.30 5.01 13.34
N LEU A 194 7.91 6.08 12.85
CA LEU A 194 9.07 6.72 13.48
C LEU A 194 8.71 7.46 14.77
N TYR A 195 7.55 8.11 14.82
CA TYR A 195 7.17 8.98 15.94
C TYR A 195 6.09 8.38 16.87
N ARG A 196 5.52 7.22 16.54
CA ARG A 196 4.52 6.59 17.42
C ARG A 196 5.15 6.09 18.72
N SER A 197 4.38 6.21 19.78
CA SER A 197 4.67 5.70 21.12
C SER A 197 3.44 4.99 21.66
N ILE A 198 3.62 4.06 22.61
CA ILE A 198 2.49 3.37 23.25
C ILE A 198 1.64 4.42 23.96
N ARG A 199 0.33 4.42 23.68
CA ARG A 199 -0.61 5.27 24.39
C ARG A 199 -0.87 4.62 25.75
N PHE A 200 -0.36 5.23 26.82
CA PHE A 200 -0.79 4.84 28.17
C PHE A 200 -2.28 5.15 28.32
N PRO A 201 -3.11 4.18 28.73
CA PRO A 201 -4.51 4.48 29.05
C PRO A 201 -4.52 5.51 30.19
N ARG A 202 -5.26 6.60 29.99
CA ARG A 202 -5.65 7.52 31.07
C ARG A 202 -6.85 6.95 31.80
#